data_AF-A0A139D1Q0-F1
#
_entry.id   AF-A0A139D1Q0-F1
#
_cell.length_a   1.000
_cell.length_b   1.000
_cell.length_c   1.000
_cell.angle_alpha   90.00
_cell.angle_beta   90.00
_cell.angle_gamma   90.00
#
_symmetry.space_group_name_H-M   'P 1'
#
loop_
_entity.id
_entity.type
_entity.pdbx_description
1 polymer ?
#
loop_
_entity_poly.entity_id
_entity_poly.type
_entity_poly.pdbx_seq_one_letter_code
_entity_poly.pdbx_strand_id
1 'polypeptide(L)' 'DSFRILADEGIITEDMLLKFVKMTKFRNRIVHLYDQIDEEYIYQIINNNLSDIESFVDLIVNRYF' A
#
# COMPACT_ATOMS: atom_id res chain seq x y z
N ASP A 1 10.62 5.86 1.60
CA ASP A 1 11.86 5.44 2.28
C ASP A 1 11.64 4.35 3.32
N SER A 2 10.65 4.45 4.22
CA SER A 2 10.40 3.42 5.23
C SER A 2 10.22 2.00 4.67
N PHE A 3 9.45 1.81 3.58
CA PHE A 3 9.31 0.48 2.96
C PHE A 3 10.62 -0.06 2.37
N ARG A 4 11.53 0.82 1.91
CA ARG A 4 12.84 0.37 1.38
C ARG A 4 13.68 -0.20 2.51
N ILE A 5 13.71 0.47 3.65
CA ILE A 5 14.39 -0.03 4.86
C ILE A 5 13.84 -1.41 5.26
N LEU A 6 12.51 -1.60 5.21
CA LEU A 6 11.90 -2.90 5.51
C LEU A 6 12.31 -4.00 4.50
N ALA A 7 12.50 -3.66 3.23
CA ALA A 7 12.96 -4.61 2.22
C ALA A 7 14.45 -4.93 2.38
N ASP A 8 15.28 -3.92 2.67
CA ASP A 8 16.72 -4.07 2.92
C ASP A 8 16.99 -4.97 4.13
N GLU A 9 16.16 -4.88 5.18
CA GLU A 9 16.19 -5.76 6.35
C GLU A 9 15.54 -7.14 6.12
N GLY A 10 15.08 -7.43 4.90
CA GLY A 10 14.46 -8.70 4.52
C GLY A 10 13.12 -8.97 5.21
N ILE A 11 12.46 -7.94 5.73
CA ILE A 11 11.15 -8.04 6.39
C ILE A 11 10.06 -8.19 5.32
N ILE A 12 10.13 -7.42 4.24
CA ILE A 12 9.20 -7.53 3.10
C ILE A 12 9.97 -7.91 1.83
N THR A 13 9.30 -8.54 0.87
CA THR A 13 9.90 -8.86 -0.43
C THR A 13 9.97 -7.63 -1.34
N GLU A 14 10.82 -7.70 -2.37
CA GLU A 14 10.92 -6.63 -3.38
C GLU A 14 9.58 -6.40 -4.11
N ASP A 15 8.82 -7.46 -4.37
CA ASP A 15 7.49 -7.36 -4.97
C ASP A 15 6.51 -6.59 -4.06
N MET A 16 6.58 -6.82 -2.74
CA MET A 16 5.79 -6.08 -1.75
C MET A 16 6.22 -4.62 -1.67
N LEU A 17 7.53 -4.33 -1.71
CA LEU A 17 8.05 -2.97 -1.78
C LEU A 17 7.47 -2.21 -2.98
N LEU A 18 7.52 -2.81 -4.18
CA LEU A 18 6.99 -2.21 -5.39
C LEU A 18 5.49 -1.92 -5.29
N LYS A 19 4.71 -2.83 -4.70
CA LYS A 19 3.28 -2.63 -4.43
C LYS A 19 3.04 -1.48 -3.45
N PHE A 20 3.68 -1.47 -2.29
CA PHE A 20 3.45 -0.43 -1.27
C PHE A 20 3.90 0.96 -1.72
N VAL A 21 4.97 1.05 -2.53
CA VAL A 21 5.38 2.31 -3.17
C VAL A 21 4.33 2.80 -4.16
N LYS A 22 3.70 1.92 -4.93
CA LYS A 22 2.58 2.29 -5.82
C LYS A 22 1.37 2.76 -5.01
N MET A 23 1.01 2.07 -3.93
CA MET A 23 -0.10 2.46 -3.05
C MET A 23 0.10 3.84 -2.42
N THR A 24 1.30 4.12 -1.89
CA THR A 24 1.62 5.43 -1.30
C THR A 24 1.57 6.56 -2.33
N LYS A 25 2.07 6.32 -3.55
CA LYS A 25 1.92 7.27 -4.66
C LYS A 25 0.46 7.50 -5.05
N PHE A 26 -0.33 6.44 -5.08
CA PHE A 26 -1.75 6.51 -5.39
C PHE A 26 -2.53 7.32 -4.35
N ARG A 27 -2.29 7.08 -3.05
CA ARG A 27 -2.86 7.89 -1.94
C ARG A 27 -2.56 9.38 -2.12
N ASN A 28 -1.31 9.74 -2.43
CA ASN A 28 -0.95 11.14 -2.64
C ASN A 28 -1.65 11.74 -3.87
N ARG A 29 -1.87 10.92 -4.90
CA ARG A 29 -2.57 11.33 -6.11
C ARG A 29 -4.08 11.52 -5.90
N ILE A 30 -4.75 10.67 -5.11
CA ILE A 30 -6.17 10.87 -4.75
C ILE A 30 -6.39 12.21 -4.07
N VAL A 31 -5.55 12.58 -3.10
CA VAL A 31 -5.70 13.85 -2.35
C VAL A 31 -5.67 15.07 -3.27
N HIS A 32 -5.03 14.98 -4.43
CA HIS A 32 -4.99 16.08 -5.42
C HIS A 32 -6.02 15.95 -6.54
N LEU A 33 -6.59 14.75 -6.74
CA LEU A 33 -7.48 14.46 -7.87
C LEU A 33 -8.91 14.12 -7.45
N TYR A 34 -9.25 14.15 -6.16
CA TYR A 34 -10.60 13.82 -5.69
C TYR A 34 -11.69 14.73 -6.28
N ASP A 35 -11.35 15.97 -6.64
CA ASP A 35 -12.26 16.89 -7.34
C ASP A 35 -12.43 16.58 -8.85
N GLN A 36 -11.56 15.72 -9.41
CA GLN A 36 -11.50 15.42 -10.85
C GLN A 36 -11.83 13.95 -11.20
N ILE A 37 -11.89 13.08 -10.19
CA ILE A 37 -12.08 11.64 -10.35
C ILE A 37 -13.46 11.26 -9.82
N ASP A 38 -14.13 10.38 -10.55
CA ASP A 38 -15.41 9.78 -10.16
C ASP A 38 -15.30 9.07 -8.80
N GLU A 39 -16.21 9.38 -7.88
CA GLU A 39 -16.28 8.79 -6.55
C GLU A 39 -16.37 7.26 -6.60
N GLU A 40 -17.03 6.70 -7.60
CA GLU A 40 -17.16 5.25 -7.79
C GLU A 40 -15.80 4.61 -8.11
N TYR A 41 -14.96 5.29 -8.90
CA TYR A 41 -13.62 4.83 -9.21
C TYR A 41 -12.71 4.87 -7.98
N ILE A 42 -12.83 5.92 -7.14
CA ILE A 42 -12.09 6.00 -5.87
C ILE A 42 -12.54 4.86 -4.93
N TYR A 43 -13.84 4.63 -4.81
CA TYR A 43 -14.41 3.57 -3.98
C TYR A 43 -13.88 2.19 -4.38
N GLN A 44 -13.85 1.88 -5.68
CA GLN A 44 -13.33 0.61 -6.17
C GLN A 44 -11.85 0.41 -5.84
N ILE A 45 -11.02 1.45 -5.97
CA ILE A 45 -9.58 1.30 -5.70
C ILE A 45 -9.31 1.16 -4.21
N ILE A 46 -10.02 1.92 -3.37
CA ILE A 46 -9.93 1.74 -1.92
C ILE A 46 -10.31 0.30 -1.57
N ASN A 47 -11.45 -0.18 -2.07
CA ASN A 47 -11.97 -1.49 -1.68
C ASN A 47 -11.11 -2.67 -2.20
N ASN A 48 -10.52 -2.55 -3.39
CA ASN A 48 -9.74 -3.63 -4.00
C ASN A 48 -8.31 -3.77 -3.45
N ASN A 49 -7.75 -2.71 -2.86
CA ASN A 49 -6.37 -2.71 -2.35
C ASN A 49 -6.26 -2.88 -0.83
N LEU A 50 -7.38 -3.08 -0.12
CA LEU A 50 -7.39 -3.33 1.33
C LEU A 50 -6.64 -4.61 1.70
N SER A 51 -6.73 -5.64 0.85
CA SER A 51 -6.05 -6.93 1.08
C SER A 51 -4.51 -6.84 1.13
N ASP A 52 -3.91 -5.88 0.41
CA ASP A 52 -2.47 -5.63 0.49
C ASP A 52 -2.08 -5.04 1.86
N ILE A 53 -2.97 -4.28 2.51
CA ILE A 53 -2.76 -3.75 3.87
C ILE A 53 -2.86 -4.87 4.89
N GLU A 54 -3.88 -5.73 4.78
CA GLU A 54 -4.04 -6.91 5.65
C GLU A 54 -2.81 -7.82 5.55
N SER A 55 -2.34 -8.09 4.33
CA SER A 55 -1.13 -8.87 4.08
C SER A 55 0.12 -8.26 4.72
N PHE A 56 0.23 -6.93 4.76
CA PHE A 56 1.32 -6.25 5.46
C PHE A 56 1.23 -6.43 6.97
N VAL A 57 0.03 -6.27 7.55
CA VAL A 57 -0.21 -6.47 8.99
C VAL A 57 0.11 -7.91 9.39
N ASP A 58 -0.40 -8.89 8.65
CA ASP A 58 -0.17 -10.31 8.91
C ASP A 58 1.32 -10.65 8.85
N LEU A 59 2.06 -10.07 7.91
CA LEU A 59 3.51 -10.29 7.81
C LEU A 59 4.22 -9.80 9.08
N ILE A 60 3.87 -8.60 9.57
CA ILE A 60 4.49 -8.03 10.77
C ILE A 60 4.09 -8.83 12.01
N VAL A 61 2.82 -9.22 12.13
CA VAL A 61 2.34 -10.03 13.25
C VAL A 61 3.08 -11.36 13.31
N ASN A 62 3.06 -12.14 12.22
CA ASN A 62 3.71 -13.46 12.17
C ASN A 62 5.22 -13.43 12.41
N ARG A 63 5.88 -12.29 12.19
CA ARG A 63 7.34 -12.18 12.37
C ARG A 63 7.74 -11.77 13.78
N TYR A 64 6.91 -11.03 14.50
CA TYR A 64 7.30 -10.37 15.74
C TYR A 64 6.43 -10.70 16.97
N PHE A 65 5.28 -11.37 16.78
CA PHE A 65 4.37 -11.80 17.83
C PHE A 65 4.11 -13.31 17.74
#